data_AF-A0A2G2Z211-F1
#
_entry.id   AF-A0A2G2Z211-F1
#
_cell.length_a   1.000
_cell.length_b   1.000
_cell.length_c   1.000
_cell.angle_alpha   90.00
_cell.angle_beta   90.00
_cell.angle_gamma   90.00
#
_symmetry.space_group_name_H-M   'P 1'
#
loop_
_entity.id
_entity.type
_entity.pdbx_description
1 polymer ?
#
loop_
_entity_poly.entity_id
_entity_poly.type
_entity_poly.pdbx_seq_one_letter_code
_entity_poly.pdbx_strand_id
1 'polypeptide(L)'
;MIPQGLANLTFLSVLDLSNNHLSRRIPSSTQLQSFDRSSYSGNAQLCGPPLQECPGYAPPSPHIDHGNNSNPQEHDDDDEDFPSLEFYISMVLGFSIAFWGFWGCLIVNRSWRNAYFTFLTDMKSWLHMTARVCSARLKEKLRA
;
A
#
# COMPACT_ATOMS: atom_id res chain seq x y z
N MET A 1 8.34 20.51 6.21
CA MET A 1 8.91 21.22 7.38
C MET A 1 7.80 21.88 8.18
N ILE A 2 7.91 21.88 9.50
CA ILE A 2 6.96 22.58 10.38
C ILE A 2 7.43 24.04 10.54
N PRO A 3 6.58 25.05 10.28
CA PRO A 3 6.98 26.45 10.41
C PRO A 3 7.19 26.84 11.87
N GLN A 4 8.20 27.67 12.14
CA GLN A 4 8.52 28.16 13.50
C GLN A 4 7.36 28.93 14.15
N GLY A 5 6.51 29.58 13.35
CA GLY A 5 5.30 30.26 13.86
C GLY A 5 4.33 29.30 14.56
N LEU A 6 4.30 28.01 14.19
CA LEU A 6 3.46 27.01 14.83
C LEU A 6 3.94 26.70 16.27
N ALA A 7 5.25 26.77 16.52
CA ALA A 7 5.81 26.62 17.86
C ALA A 7 5.41 27.74 18.81
N ASN A 8 5.01 28.90 18.28
CA ASN A 8 4.61 30.07 19.07
C ASN A 8 3.11 30.08 19.42
N LEU A 9 2.33 29.12 18.90
CA LEU A 9 0.92 28.99 19.25
C LEU A 9 0.79 28.25 20.58
N THR A 10 0.33 28.94 21.62
CA THR A 10 0.14 28.39 22.97
C THR A 10 -1.28 27.92 23.26
N PHE A 11 -2.22 28.11 22.32
CA PHE A 11 -3.66 27.83 22.51
C PHE A 11 -4.12 26.53 21.85
N LEU A 12 -3.23 25.81 21.14
CA LEU A 12 -3.59 24.60 20.43
C LEU A 12 -3.96 23.49 21.43
N SER A 13 -5.21 23.06 21.48
CA SER A 13 -5.62 21.91 22.32
C SER A 13 -5.45 20.57 21.61
N VAL A 14 -5.54 20.57 20.28
CA VAL A 14 -5.44 19.38 19.43
C VAL A 14 -4.59 19.73 18.23
N LEU A 15 -3.66 18.84 17.88
CA LEU A 15 -2.82 18.94 16.70
C LEU A 15 -2.65 17.54 16.12
N ASP A 16 -2.87 17.41 14.81
CA ASP A 16 -2.59 16.20 14.05
C ASP A 16 -1.86 16.59 12.77
N LEU A 17 -0.61 16.17 12.67
CA LEU A 17 0.28 16.34 11.52
C LEU A 17 0.69 14.97 10.94
N SER A 18 -0.01 13.90 11.32
CA SER A 18 0.30 12.55 10.87
C SER A 18 0.17 12.40 9.34
N ASN A 19 0.86 11.42 8.76
CA ASN A 19 0.72 11.01 7.36
C ASN A 19 0.88 12.16 6.35
N ASN A 20 1.89 12.99 6.57
CA ASN A 20 2.26 14.08 5.67
C ASN A 20 3.69 13.89 5.15
N HIS A 21 4.12 14.78 4.27
CA HIS A 21 5.49 14.80 3.75
C HIS A 21 6.34 15.83 4.51
N LEU A 22 6.17 15.92 5.84
CA LEU A 22 6.97 16.81 6.66
C LEU A 22 8.38 16.25 6.82
N SER A 23 9.31 17.16 7.03
CA SER A 23 10.74 16.89 7.04
C SER A 23 11.44 17.86 7.97
N ARG A 24 12.65 17.48 8.41
CA ARG A 24 13.52 18.17 9.38
C ARG A 24 13.03 18.07 10.82
N ARG A 25 13.74 18.76 11.70
CA ARG A 25 13.48 18.80 13.14
C ARG A 25 12.16 19.50 13.47
N ILE A 26 11.38 18.92 14.39
CA ILE A 26 10.24 19.58 15.03
C ILE A 26 10.75 20.81 15.81
N PRO A 27 10.20 22.02 15.56
CA PRO A 27 10.52 23.21 16.33
C PRO A 27 10.35 22.98 17.83
N SER A 28 11.32 23.41 18.64
CA SER A 28 11.25 23.25 20.09
C SER A 28 10.20 24.20 20.67
N SER A 29 9.13 23.64 21.24
CA SER A 29 8.09 24.38 21.95
C SER A 29 7.42 23.45 22.95
N THR A 30 7.07 23.98 24.13
CA THR A 30 6.32 23.24 25.14
C THR A 30 5.00 22.71 24.59
N GLN A 31 4.33 23.46 23.72
CA GLN A 31 3.05 23.05 23.14
C GLN A 31 3.24 21.87 22.18
N LEU A 32 4.19 21.97 21.24
CA LEU A 32 4.45 20.91 20.26
C LEU A 32 4.97 19.63 20.93
N GLN A 33 5.76 19.76 21.99
CA GLN A 33 6.23 18.59 22.75
C GLN A 33 5.15 17.97 23.66
N SER A 34 4.02 18.66 23.87
CA SER A 34 2.92 18.14 24.69
C SER A 34 1.96 17.24 23.93
N PHE A 35 1.99 17.26 22.59
CA PHE A 35 1.17 16.38 21.75
C PHE A 35 1.77 14.98 21.65
N ASP A 36 0.91 13.98 21.46
CA ASP A 36 1.34 12.59 21.34
C ASP A 36 2.18 12.35 20.09
N ARG A 37 3.02 11.31 20.15
CA ARG A 37 3.85 10.88 19.01
C ARG A 37 3.02 10.55 17.77
N SER A 38 1.80 10.04 17.95
CA SER A 38 0.86 9.73 16.86
C SER A 38 0.49 10.97 16.04
N SER A 39 0.44 12.15 16.66
CA SER A 39 0.21 13.42 15.95
C SER A 39 1.33 13.75 14.94
N TYR A 40 2.44 13.02 14.95
CA TYR A 40 3.60 13.25 14.08
C TYR A 40 3.98 12.01 13.24
N SER A 41 3.24 10.89 13.34
CA SER A 41 3.56 9.63 12.66
C SER A 41 3.41 9.74 11.13
N GLY A 42 3.95 8.78 10.38
CA GLY A 42 3.81 8.75 8.91
C GLY A 42 4.54 9.89 8.18
N ASN A 43 5.53 10.53 8.81
CA ASN A 43 6.40 11.54 8.20
C ASN A 43 7.86 11.06 8.25
N ALA A 44 8.31 10.29 7.25
CA ALA A 44 9.60 9.56 7.28
C ALA A 44 10.86 10.44 7.50
N GLN A 45 10.82 11.73 7.16
CA GLN A 45 11.96 12.64 7.29
C GLN A 45 11.84 13.62 8.46
N LEU A 46 10.86 13.43 9.35
CA LEU A 46 10.61 14.27 10.51
C LEU A 46 11.27 13.68 11.76
N CYS A 47 11.92 14.50 12.57
CA CYS A 47 12.63 14.04 13.77
C CYS A 47 12.62 15.09 14.90
N GLY A 48 13.06 14.72 16.10
CA GLY A 48 13.06 15.55 17.30
C GLY A 48 11.84 15.33 18.20
N PRO A 49 11.88 15.74 19.48
CA PRO A 49 10.82 15.47 20.44
C PRO A 49 9.45 16.00 19.97
N PRO A 50 8.35 15.22 20.13
CA PRO A 50 8.23 13.97 20.90
C PRO A 50 8.71 12.69 20.19
N LEU A 51 9.12 12.75 18.93
CA LEU A 51 9.74 11.63 18.19
C LEU A 51 11.20 11.39 18.63
N GLN A 52 11.90 10.48 17.96
CA GLN A 52 13.32 10.23 18.18
C GLN A 52 14.16 11.45 17.81
N GLU A 53 15.25 11.69 18.55
CA GLU A 53 16.16 12.81 18.30
C GLU A 53 16.80 12.69 16.91
N CYS A 54 16.98 13.82 16.23
CA CYS A 54 17.57 13.84 14.89
C CYS A 54 19.05 13.38 14.95
N PRO A 55 19.50 12.49 14.04
CA PRO A 55 20.90 12.06 13.99
C PRO A 55 21.82 13.27 13.75
N GLY A 56 22.78 13.48 14.65
CA GLY A 56 23.74 14.58 14.59
C GLY A 56 23.38 15.84 15.39
N TYR A 57 22.23 15.89 16.06
CA TYR A 57 21.90 16.94 17.03
C TYR A 57 22.14 16.46 18.45
N ALA A 58 23.39 16.48 18.91
CA ALA A 58 23.68 16.31 20.33
C ALA A 58 23.34 17.62 21.08
N PRO A 59 22.52 17.60 22.15
CA PRO A 59 22.50 18.70 23.08
C PRO A 59 23.87 18.82 23.76
N PRO A 60 24.34 20.03 24.14
CA PRO A 60 25.60 20.17 24.85
C PRO A 60 25.42 19.58 26.26
N SER A 61 25.90 18.35 26.47
CA SER A 61 25.99 17.72 27.78
C SER A 61 27.40 17.14 27.96
N PRO A 62 27.96 17.21 29.18
CA PRO A 62 29.38 16.99 29.39
C PRO A 62 29.73 15.51 29.20
N HIS A 63 30.79 15.26 28.43
CA HIS A 63 31.37 13.94 28.17
C HIS A 63 31.53 13.11 29.45
N ILE A 64 30.96 11.90 29.45
CA ILE A 64 31.60 10.74 30.04
C ILE A 64 31.55 9.63 29.01
N ASP A 65 32.70 9.36 28.41
CA ASP A 65 32.93 8.23 27.52
C ASP A 65 32.87 6.93 28.34
N HIS A 66 31.89 6.09 28.06
CA HIS A 66 32.00 4.67 28.37
C HIS A 66 31.54 3.86 27.17
N GLY A 67 32.51 3.31 26.45
CA GLY A 67 32.24 2.36 25.38
C GLY A 67 31.63 1.09 25.94
N ASN A 68 30.62 0.56 25.25
CA ASN A 68 30.48 -0.87 25.12
C ASN A 68 29.72 -1.22 23.85
N ASN A 69 30.20 -2.26 23.18
CA ASN A 69 29.57 -2.88 22.04
C ASN A 69 28.32 -3.62 22.50
N SER A 70 27.16 -3.22 22.00
CA SER A 70 26.00 -4.12 21.91
C SER A 70 25.16 -3.68 20.74
N ASN A 71 25.22 -4.50 19.69
CA ASN A 71 24.29 -4.57 18.58
C ASN A 71 22.84 -4.43 19.07
N PRO A 72 22.08 -3.43 18.64
CA PRO A 72 20.64 -3.56 18.55
C PRO A 72 20.32 -3.91 17.11
N GLN A 73 19.94 -5.17 16.92
CA GLN A 73 19.14 -5.61 15.81
C GLN A 73 17.80 -4.86 15.92
N GLU A 74 17.77 -3.63 15.41
CA GLU A 74 16.52 -2.89 15.22
C GLU A 74 15.92 -3.40 13.92
N HIS A 75 15.02 -4.36 14.10
CA HIS A 75 13.93 -4.60 13.17
C HIS A 75 13.13 -3.29 13.14
N ASP A 76 13.50 -2.39 12.24
CA ASP A 76 12.64 -1.27 11.86
C ASP A 76 11.43 -1.92 11.18
N ASP A 77 10.37 -2.06 11.97
CA ASP A 77 9.02 -2.27 11.46
C ASP A 77 8.67 -1.03 10.64
N ASP A 78 8.96 -1.13 9.34
CA ASP A 78 8.37 -0.31 8.29
C ASP A 78 6.84 -0.51 8.35
N ASP A 79 6.17 0.25 9.21
CA ASP A 79 4.71 0.44 9.17
C ASP A 79 4.35 1.32 7.96
N GLU A 80 4.75 0.86 6.78
CA GLU A 80 4.06 1.20 5.55
C GLU A 80 2.69 0.54 5.63
N ASP A 81 1.62 1.33 5.42
CA ASP A 81 0.22 0.92 5.42
C ASP A 81 -0.12 0.01 4.21
N PHE A 82 0.73 -0.98 3.94
CA PHE A 82 0.37 -2.16 3.17
C PHE A 82 -0.44 -3.06 4.11
N PRO A 83 -1.63 -3.53 3.69
CA PRO A 83 -2.32 -4.54 4.47
C PRO A 83 -1.34 -5.70 4.67
N SER A 84 -1.22 -6.19 5.91
CA SER A 84 -0.23 -7.19 6.30
C SER A 84 -0.11 -8.27 5.22
N LEU A 85 1.11 -8.71 4.91
CA LEU A 85 1.36 -9.75 3.90
C LEU A 85 0.41 -10.95 4.10
N GLU A 86 0.08 -11.25 5.35
CA GLU A 86 -0.92 -12.25 5.77
C GLU A 86 -2.33 -11.96 5.22
N PHE A 87 -2.81 -10.72 5.30
CA PHE A 87 -4.08 -10.31 4.70
C PHE A 87 -4.05 -10.47 3.18
N TYR A 88 -2.97 -10.05 2.51
CA TYR A 88 -2.84 -10.21 1.06
C TYR A 88 -2.86 -11.68 0.64
N ILE A 89 -2.09 -12.53 1.34
CA ILE A 89 -2.09 -13.98 1.13
C ILE A 89 -3.50 -14.54 1.35
N SER A 90 -4.21 -14.13 2.41
CA SER A 90 -5.57 -14.58 2.67
C SER A 90 -6.56 -14.17 1.55
N MET A 91 -6.41 -12.97 1.00
CA MET A 91 -7.26 -12.45 -0.06
C MET A 91 -7.05 -13.24 -1.36
N VAL A 92 -5.78 -13.48 -1.73
CA VAL A 92 -5.42 -14.24 -2.93
C VAL A 92 -5.87 -15.70 -2.83
N LEU A 93 -5.65 -16.34 -1.68
CA LEU A 93 -6.07 -17.72 -1.43
C LEU A 93 -7.60 -17.82 -1.42
N GLY A 94 -8.30 -16.91 -0.75
CA GLY A 94 -9.76 -16.88 -0.69
C GLY A 94 -10.38 -16.69 -2.07
N PHE A 95 -9.86 -15.73 -2.85
CA PHE A 95 -10.30 -15.53 -4.24
C PHE A 95 -10.07 -16.77 -5.09
N SER A 96 -8.89 -17.38 -4.97
CA SER A 96 -8.56 -18.60 -5.70
C SER A 96 -9.53 -19.73 -5.36
N ILE A 97 -9.72 -20.04 -4.08
CA ILE A 97 -10.62 -21.12 -3.63
C ILE A 97 -12.06 -20.87 -4.10
N ALA A 98 -12.57 -19.66 -3.96
CA ALA A 98 -13.92 -19.31 -4.40
C ALA A 98 -14.08 -19.42 -5.92
N PHE A 99 -13.08 -18.94 -6.68
CA PHE A 99 -13.06 -19.04 -8.14
C PHE A 99 -13.03 -20.52 -8.56
N TRP A 100 -12.05 -21.29 -8.10
CA TRP A 100 -11.94 -22.71 -8.41
C TRP A 100 -13.16 -23.51 -7.95
N GLY A 101 -13.76 -23.17 -6.82
CA GLY A 101 -15.01 -23.77 -6.35
C GLY A 101 -16.18 -23.50 -7.30
N PHE A 102 -16.36 -22.26 -7.73
CA PHE A 102 -17.41 -21.90 -8.69
C PHE A 102 -17.24 -22.60 -10.03
N TRP A 103 -16.04 -22.52 -10.63
CA TRP A 103 -15.73 -23.16 -11.91
C TRP A 103 -15.72 -24.69 -11.82
N GLY A 104 -15.20 -25.24 -10.71
CA GLY A 104 -15.20 -26.67 -10.43
C GLY A 104 -16.61 -27.24 -10.28
N CYS A 105 -17.49 -26.58 -9.53
CA CYS A 105 -18.90 -26.95 -9.42
C CYS A 105 -19.63 -26.92 -10.77
N LEU A 106 -19.35 -25.90 -11.59
CA LEU A 106 -19.92 -25.77 -12.94
C LEU A 106 -19.52 -26.94 -13.84
N ILE A 107 -18.25 -27.40 -13.75
CA ILE A 107 -17.72 -28.53 -14.53
C ILE A 107 -18.21 -29.88 -13.99
N VAL A 108 -18.35 -30.06 -12.68
CA VAL A 108 -18.81 -31.33 -12.08
C VAL A 108 -20.28 -31.57 -12.35
N ASN A 109 -21.10 -30.52 -12.37
CA ASN A 109 -22.51 -30.65 -12.70
C ASN A 109 -22.67 -31.02 -14.18
N ARG A 110 -22.95 -32.30 -14.45
CA ARG A 110 -23.05 -32.88 -15.79
C ARG A 110 -24.00 -32.12 -16.72
N SER A 111 -25.06 -31.52 -16.18
CA SER A 111 -26.02 -30.72 -16.96
C SER A 111 -25.45 -29.35 -17.32
N TRP A 112 -24.82 -28.67 -16.36
CA TRP A 112 -24.25 -27.33 -16.56
C TRP A 112 -22.99 -27.37 -17.41
N ARG A 113 -22.13 -28.38 -17.21
CA ARG A 113 -20.96 -28.64 -18.05
C ARG A 113 -21.37 -28.81 -19.51
N ASN A 114 -22.41 -29.59 -19.78
CA ASN A 114 -22.84 -29.85 -21.15
C ASN A 114 -23.43 -28.58 -21.78
N ALA A 115 -24.26 -27.83 -21.05
CA ALA A 115 -24.79 -26.55 -21.52
C ALA A 115 -23.68 -25.53 -21.80
N TYR A 116 -22.70 -25.42 -20.90
CA TYR A 116 -21.56 -24.53 -21.04
C TYR A 116 -20.67 -24.91 -22.23
N PHE A 117 -20.38 -26.20 -22.42
CA PHE A 117 -19.58 -26.67 -23.55
C PHE A 117 -20.29 -26.44 -24.88
N THR A 118 -21.59 -26.74 -24.97
CA THR A 118 -22.40 -26.45 -26.15
C THR A 118 -22.39 -24.96 -26.49
N PHE A 119 -22.55 -24.09 -25.49
CA PHE A 119 -22.47 -22.66 -25.69
C PHE A 119 -21.10 -22.20 -26.23
N LEU A 120 -20.00 -22.69 -25.66
CA LEU A 120 -18.64 -22.37 -26.14
C LEU A 120 -18.42 -22.86 -27.58
N THR A 121 -18.89 -24.06 -27.93
CA THR A 121 -18.76 -24.59 -29.29
C THR A 121 -19.56 -23.78 -30.29
N ASP A 122 -20.77 -23.34 -29.92
CA ASP A 122 -21.62 -22.51 -30.79
C ASP A 122 -21.00 -21.13 -31.02
N MET A 123 -20.50 -20.50 -29.96
CA MET A 123 -19.80 -19.22 -30.06
C MET A 123 -18.56 -19.31 -30.95
N LYS A 124 -17.77 -20.39 -30.81
CA LYS A 124 -16.59 -20.63 -31.65
C LYS A 124 -16.97 -20.79 -33.12
N SER A 125 -18.04 -21.53 -33.41
CA SER A 125 -18.55 -21.73 -34.77
C SER A 125 -19.01 -20.41 -35.39
N TRP A 126 -19.77 -19.60 -34.64
CA TRP A 126 -20.20 -18.27 -35.08
C TRP A 126 -19.03 -17.33 -35.36
N LEU A 127 -18.03 -17.30 -34.47
CA LEU A 127 -16.83 -16.48 -34.63
C LEU A 127 -16.07 -16.89 -35.89
N HIS A 128 -15.88 -18.18 -36.11
CA HIS A 128 -15.16 -18.68 -37.29
C HIS A 128 -15.90 -18.36 -38.59
N MET A 129 -17.24 -18.47 -38.60
CA MET A 129 -18.06 -18.08 -39.75
C MET A 129 -17.96 -16.57 -40.02
N THR A 130 -18.08 -15.74 -38.99
CA THR A 130 -17.97 -14.28 -39.09
C THR A 130 -16.57 -13.86 -39.54
N ALA A 131 -15.51 -14.46 -38.99
CA ALA A 131 -14.13 -14.23 -39.39
C ALA A 131 -13.89 -14.61 -40.86
N ARG A 132 -14.42 -15.74 -41.33
CA ARG A 132 -14.36 -16.13 -42.75
C ARG A 132 -15.03 -15.11 -43.65
N VAL A 133 -16.24 -14.68 -43.32
CA VAL A 133 -16.99 -13.68 -44.11
C VAL A 133 -16.29 -12.32 -44.10
N CYS A 134 -15.84 -11.83 -42.94
CA CYS A 134 -15.10 -10.58 -42.83
C CYS A 134 -13.76 -10.64 -43.56
N SER A 135 -13.02 -11.75 -43.47
CA SER A 135 -11.76 -11.93 -44.19
C SER A 135 -11.95 -11.94 -45.72
N ALA A 136 -13.03 -12.55 -46.22
CA ALA A 136 -13.36 -12.55 -47.64
C ALA A 136 -13.74 -11.14 -48.12
N ARG A 137 -14.60 -10.43 -47.38
CA ARG A 137 -14.97 -9.04 -47.68
C ARG A 137 -13.77 -8.08 -47.62
N LEU A 138 -12.84 -8.31 -46.69
CA LEU A 138 -11.62 -7.52 -46.56
C LEU A 138 -10.66 -7.78 -47.73
N LYS A 139 -10.49 -9.04 -48.16
CA LYS A 139 -9.69 -9.39 -49.34
C LYS A 139 -10.22 -8.76 -50.63
N GLU A 140 -11.54 -8.70 -50.80
CA GLU A 140 -12.15 -8.02 -51.95
C GLU A 140 -11.90 -6.52 -51.93
N LYS A 141 -12.06 -5.85 -50.77
CA LYS A 141 -11.76 -4.42 -50.62
C LYS A 141 -10.29 -4.07 -50.78
N LEU A 142 -9.38 -5.00 -50.51
CA LEU A 142 -7.94 -4.80 -50.69
C LEU A 142 -7.48 -5.04 -52.14
N ARG A 143 -8.31 -5.66 -52.98
CA ARG A 143 -8.04 -5.93 -54.40
C ARG A 143 -8.67 -4.90 -55.35
N ALA A 144 -9.60 -4.08 -54.86
CA ALA A 144 -10.21 -2.96 -55.57
C ALA A 144 -9.42 -1.67 -55.30
#